data_AF-A0A4R1FAB1-F1
#
_entry.id   AF-A0A4R1FAB1-F1
#
_cell.length_a   1.000
_cell.length_b   1.000
_cell.length_c   1.000
_cell.angle_alpha   90.00
_cell.angle_beta   90.00
_cell.angle_gamma   90.00
#
_symmetry.space_group_name_H-M   'P 1'
#
loop_
_entity.id
_entity.type
_entity.pdbx_description
1 polymer ?
#
loop_
_entity_poly.entity_id
_entity_poly.type
_entity_poly.pdbx_seq_one_letter_code
_entity_poly.pdbx_strand_id
1 'polypeptide(L)'
;MPKTINSDIISSIKQKLEDHPIYEAVESIEDLQCFMEHHVYSVWDFMSLVKYVQATVAPAKAPWLPGGDSNVQRFINELVLEEETDEGINGEGYSSHFELYQQAMLEIGADISKSNAFLEDVRMQGVNQALYKGNIPTICRDFTKVTFSCIAADKPHEVAASLALGREHIIPTMFRAILNRTGVSESQAPTFHYYLNRHVHMDEEVHGPLSLRLLNGLCNGNSVKIDEAIIAAQTAVEARVKLWDDLLLVINHQKQQKTALSDLHLKIA
;
A
#
# COMPACT_ATOMS: atom_id res chain seq x y z
N MET A 1 -24.62 -10.05 -22.34
CA MET A 1 -24.55 -9.65 -20.92
C MET A 1 -23.76 -8.35 -20.85
N PRO A 2 -24.10 -7.39 -19.97
CA PRO A 2 -23.26 -6.21 -19.79
C PRO A 2 -21.86 -6.64 -19.34
N LYS A 3 -20.83 -5.96 -19.85
CA LYS A 3 -19.45 -6.15 -19.39
C LYS A 3 -19.41 -5.85 -17.89
N THR A 4 -18.69 -6.66 -17.11
CA THR A 4 -18.50 -6.45 -15.67
C THR A 4 -17.07 -6.79 -15.31
N ILE A 5 -16.56 -6.17 -14.25
CA ILE A 5 -15.24 -6.51 -13.70
C ILE A 5 -15.46 -7.69 -12.76
N ASN A 6 -14.86 -8.84 -13.09
CA ASN A 6 -15.05 -10.12 -12.41
C ASN A 6 -13.73 -10.68 -11.84
N SER A 7 -13.82 -11.78 -11.11
CA SER A 7 -12.70 -12.46 -10.44
C SER A 7 -11.57 -12.89 -11.37
N ASP A 8 -11.85 -13.18 -12.65
CA ASP A 8 -10.85 -13.71 -13.57
C ASP A 8 -9.86 -12.62 -13.99
N ILE A 9 -10.36 -11.39 -14.23
CA ILE A 9 -9.52 -10.22 -14.49
C ILE A 9 -8.59 -9.98 -13.29
N ILE A 10 -9.12 -10.13 -12.08
CA ILE A 10 -8.38 -9.96 -10.82
C ILE A 10 -7.28 -11.02 -10.70
N SER A 11 -7.59 -12.29 -10.95
CA SER A 11 -6.63 -13.40 -10.82
C SER A 11 -5.41 -13.19 -11.72
N SER A 12 -5.62 -12.78 -12.97
CA SER A 12 -4.51 -12.51 -13.92
C SER A 12 -3.59 -11.37 -13.47
N ILE A 13 -4.13 -10.41 -12.72
CA ILE A 13 -3.41 -9.25 -12.21
C ILE A 13 -2.67 -9.60 -10.90
N LYS A 14 -3.29 -10.40 -10.03
CA LYS A 14 -2.74 -10.82 -8.73
C LYS A 14 -1.51 -11.69 -8.83
N GLN A 15 -1.49 -12.63 -9.80
CA GLN A 15 -0.42 -13.62 -9.89
C GLN A 15 0.99 -12.99 -10.00
N LYS A 16 1.12 -11.88 -10.73
CA LYS A 16 2.40 -11.15 -10.85
C LYS A 16 2.95 -10.65 -9.51
N LEU A 17 2.07 -10.38 -8.56
CA LEU A 17 2.42 -9.85 -7.26
C LEU A 17 2.66 -10.99 -6.26
N GLU A 18 1.88 -12.06 -6.32
CA GLU A 18 2.01 -13.22 -5.44
C GLU A 18 3.33 -13.98 -5.64
N ASP A 19 3.82 -14.05 -6.87
CA ASP A 19 5.05 -14.78 -7.23
C ASP A 19 6.30 -13.87 -7.27
N HIS A 20 6.22 -12.65 -6.73
CA HIS A 20 7.30 -11.67 -6.89
C HIS A 20 8.57 -12.05 -6.09
N PRO A 21 9.79 -12.03 -6.70
CA PRO A 21 11.04 -12.45 -6.06
C PRO A 21 11.50 -11.57 -4.88
N ILE A 22 10.84 -10.44 -4.65
CA ILE A 22 11.14 -9.55 -3.52
C ILE A 22 10.96 -10.26 -2.18
N TYR A 23 10.00 -11.19 -2.08
CA TYR A 23 9.73 -11.91 -0.83
C TYR A 23 10.88 -12.83 -0.45
N GLU A 24 11.55 -13.43 -1.43
CA GLU A 24 12.71 -14.28 -1.20
C GLU A 24 13.96 -13.47 -0.89
N ALA A 25 14.04 -12.22 -1.35
CA ALA A 25 15.19 -11.37 -1.10
C ALA A 25 15.22 -10.77 0.30
N VAL A 26 14.10 -10.72 1.01
CA VAL A 26 14.01 -10.19 2.38
C VAL A 26 14.25 -11.32 3.39
N GLU A 27 15.51 -11.51 3.78
CA GLU A 27 15.94 -12.68 4.59
C GLU A 27 16.56 -12.27 5.94
N SER A 28 16.88 -11.00 6.13
CA SER A 28 17.42 -10.48 7.39
C SER A 28 16.66 -9.26 7.89
N ILE A 29 16.95 -8.82 9.12
CA ILE A 29 16.40 -7.59 9.69
C ILE A 29 16.83 -6.39 8.84
N GLU A 30 18.06 -6.34 8.35
CA GLU A 30 18.53 -5.24 7.51
C GLU A 30 17.81 -5.19 6.15
N ASP A 31 17.55 -6.36 5.54
CA ASP A 31 16.74 -6.41 4.32
C ASP A 31 15.30 -5.91 4.60
N LEU A 32 14.74 -6.28 5.75
CA LEU A 32 13.42 -5.85 6.18
C LEU A 32 13.36 -4.34 6.44
N GLN A 33 14.37 -3.77 7.10
CA GLN A 33 14.51 -2.33 7.28
C GLN A 33 14.50 -1.62 5.92
N CYS A 34 15.36 -2.07 4.98
CA CYS A 34 15.41 -1.51 3.63
C CYS A 34 14.06 -1.62 2.92
N PHE A 35 13.39 -2.76 3.06
CA PHE A 35 12.06 -2.95 2.49
C PHE A 35 11.05 -1.94 3.05
N MET A 36 10.97 -1.81 4.37
CA MET A 36 10.00 -0.93 5.03
C MET A 36 10.25 0.55 4.74
N GLU A 37 11.52 0.98 4.69
CA GLU A 37 11.93 2.35 4.33
C GLU A 37 11.45 2.79 2.94
N HIS A 38 11.26 1.83 2.02
CA HIS A 38 10.73 2.11 0.69
C HIS A 38 9.22 1.86 0.58
N HIS A 39 8.70 0.90 1.33
CA HIS A 39 7.28 0.53 1.32
C HIS A 39 6.39 1.55 2.05
N VAL A 40 6.91 2.28 3.04
CA VAL A 40 6.19 3.28 3.86
C VAL A 40 5.45 4.33 3.03
N TYR A 41 5.97 4.73 1.87
CA TYR A 41 5.30 5.68 0.97
C TYR A 41 4.03 5.10 0.35
N SER A 42 4.00 3.79 0.13
CA SER A 42 2.84 3.06 -0.39
C SER A 42 1.78 2.79 0.69
N VAL A 43 2.17 2.81 1.97
CA VAL A 43 1.24 2.81 3.11
C VAL A 43 0.59 4.19 3.23
N TRP A 44 1.39 5.26 3.13
CA TRP A 44 0.88 6.63 3.22
C TRP A 44 -0.10 7.01 2.10
N ASP A 45 0.27 6.79 0.84
CA ASP A 45 -0.57 7.22 -0.29
C ASP A 45 -1.82 6.34 -0.49
N PHE A 46 -1.88 5.16 0.15
CA PHE A 46 -3.08 4.32 0.20
C PHE A 46 -4.27 5.08 0.79
N MET A 47 -4.05 5.76 1.92
CA MET A 47 -5.10 6.53 2.58
C MET A 47 -5.63 7.66 1.68
N SER A 48 -4.81 8.19 0.76
CA SER A 48 -5.26 9.19 -0.20
C SER A 48 -6.26 8.63 -1.22
N LEU A 49 -6.10 7.38 -1.65
CA LEU A 49 -7.08 6.69 -2.50
C LEU A 49 -8.39 6.48 -1.73
N VAL A 50 -8.30 6.00 -0.47
CA VAL A 50 -9.45 5.77 0.41
C VAL A 50 -10.24 7.07 0.61
N LYS A 51 -9.57 8.18 0.97
CA LYS A 51 -10.21 9.48 1.16
C LYS A 51 -10.87 10.02 -0.12
N TYR A 52 -10.24 9.84 -1.28
CA TYR A 52 -10.86 10.24 -2.55
C TYR A 52 -12.16 9.45 -2.81
N VAL A 53 -12.12 8.13 -2.63
CA VAL A 53 -13.31 7.28 -2.79
C VAL A 53 -14.39 7.63 -1.76
N GLN A 54 -14.02 7.85 -0.48
CA GLN A 54 -14.95 8.28 0.57
C GLN A 54 -15.64 9.60 0.17
N ALA A 55 -14.89 10.58 -0.30
CA ALA A 55 -15.43 11.87 -0.76
C ALA A 55 -16.42 11.73 -1.93
N THR A 56 -16.34 10.63 -2.68
CA THR A 56 -17.27 10.32 -3.77
C THR A 56 -18.53 9.62 -3.27
N VAL A 57 -18.40 8.54 -2.48
CA VAL A 57 -19.52 7.63 -2.18
C VAL A 57 -20.15 7.86 -0.79
N ALA A 58 -19.39 8.40 0.17
CA ALA A 58 -19.84 8.74 1.52
C ALA A 58 -19.31 10.12 1.96
N PRO A 59 -19.67 11.21 1.23
CA PRO A 59 -19.08 12.52 1.45
C PRO A 59 -19.44 13.13 2.81
N ALA A 60 -18.43 13.66 3.51
CA ALA A 60 -18.63 14.50 4.70
C ALA A 60 -19.00 15.95 4.31
N LYS A 61 -20.24 16.15 3.82
CA LYS A 61 -20.78 17.46 3.40
C LYS A 61 -22.03 17.86 4.21
N ALA A 62 -22.26 19.16 4.37
CA ALA A 62 -23.45 19.72 4.99
C ALA A 62 -24.26 20.57 3.98
N PRO A 63 -25.61 20.44 3.91
CA PRO A 63 -26.44 19.51 4.70
C PRO A 63 -26.23 18.05 4.28
N TRP A 64 -26.32 17.13 5.24
CA TRP A 64 -26.25 15.70 4.97
C TRP A 64 -27.55 15.23 4.31
N LEU A 65 -27.40 14.37 3.30
CA LEU A 65 -28.49 13.67 2.63
C LEU A 65 -28.14 12.17 2.57
N PRO A 66 -29.12 11.27 2.66
CA PRO A 66 -28.87 9.84 2.45
C PRO A 66 -28.32 9.63 1.02
N GLY A 67 -27.30 8.77 0.91
CA GLY A 67 -26.61 8.52 -0.37
C GLY A 67 -27.10 7.29 -1.10
N GLY A 68 -26.22 6.72 -1.94
CA GLY A 68 -26.50 5.59 -2.81
C GLY A 68 -26.51 4.24 -2.08
N ASP A 69 -25.64 3.32 -2.52
CA ASP A 69 -25.58 1.97 -1.97
C ASP A 69 -25.05 1.94 -0.53
N SER A 70 -25.93 1.67 0.45
CA SER A 70 -25.59 1.69 1.87
C SER A 70 -24.48 0.70 2.25
N ASN A 71 -24.34 -0.42 1.53
CA ASN A 71 -23.26 -1.38 1.80
C ASN A 71 -21.90 -0.82 1.38
N VAL A 72 -21.85 -0.10 0.25
CA VAL A 72 -20.63 0.58 -0.22
C VAL A 72 -20.27 1.76 0.68
N GLN A 73 -21.28 2.50 1.16
CA GLN A 73 -21.06 3.60 2.10
C GLN A 73 -20.54 3.10 3.46
N ARG A 74 -21.10 2.00 3.97
CA ARG A 74 -20.61 1.35 5.18
C ARG A 74 -19.18 0.88 5.00
N PHE A 75 -18.92 0.13 3.92
CA PHE A 75 -17.59 -0.37 3.57
C PHE A 75 -16.52 0.71 3.58
N ILE A 76 -16.73 1.83 2.86
CA ILE A 76 -15.70 2.88 2.79
C ILE A 76 -15.51 3.60 4.13
N ASN A 77 -16.54 3.69 4.96
CA ASN A 77 -16.43 4.32 6.28
C ASN A 77 -15.74 3.41 7.29
N GLU A 78 -15.98 2.09 7.22
CA GLU A 78 -15.24 1.08 7.99
C GLU A 78 -13.76 1.10 7.58
N LEU A 79 -13.47 1.07 6.28
CA LEU A 79 -12.10 1.18 5.77
C LEU A 79 -11.39 2.47 6.24
N VAL A 80 -12.11 3.59 6.35
CA VAL A 80 -11.55 4.83 6.90
C VAL A 80 -11.28 4.73 8.40
N LEU A 81 -12.20 4.16 9.17
CA LEU A 81 -12.03 3.95 10.61
C LEU A 81 -10.79 3.10 10.88
N GLU A 82 -10.68 2.03 10.11
CA GLU A 82 -9.62 1.03 10.14
C GLU A 82 -8.25 1.58 9.74
N GLU A 83 -8.16 2.45 8.73
CA GLU A 83 -6.87 2.94 8.23
C GLU A 83 -6.41 4.23 8.92
N GLU A 84 -7.34 5.10 9.32
CA GLU A 84 -7.02 6.43 9.88
C GLU A 84 -6.96 6.42 11.41
N THR A 85 -7.75 5.57 12.07
CA THR A 85 -7.94 5.58 13.52
C THR A 85 -8.22 4.18 14.05
N ASP A 86 -7.39 3.21 13.68
CA ASP A 86 -7.53 1.83 14.14
C ASP A 86 -7.31 1.72 15.65
N GLU A 87 -7.70 0.59 16.23
CA GLU A 87 -7.29 0.23 17.58
C GLU A 87 -5.77 0.12 17.68
N GLY A 88 -5.20 0.66 18.76
CA GLY A 88 -3.78 0.48 19.06
C GLY A 88 -3.47 -0.93 19.56
N ILE A 89 -2.18 -1.25 19.65
CA ILE A 89 -1.73 -2.54 20.19
C ILE A 89 -2.29 -2.76 21.60
N ASN A 90 -2.80 -3.96 21.88
CA ASN A 90 -3.46 -4.31 23.14
C ASN A 90 -4.68 -3.44 23.53
N GLY A 91 -5.28 -2.73 22.57
CA GLY A 91 -6.42 -1.83 22.83
C GLY A 91 -6.03 -0.51 23.49
N GLU A 92 -4.74 -0.14 23.49
CA GLU A 92 -4.27 1.12 24.04
C GLU A 92 -4.32 2.23 22.99
N GLY A 93 -5.35 3.07 23.07
CA GLY A 93 -5.50 4.25 22.21
C GLY A 93 -5.88 3.91 20.77
N TYR A 94 -5.63 4.86 19.87
CA TYR A 94 -5.94 4.75 18.45
C TYR A 94 -4.77 5.26 17.62
N SER A 95 -4.54 4.65 16.46
CA SER A 95 -3.46 5.04 15.56
C SER A 95 -3.86 4.80 14.11
N SER A 96 -3.37 5.64 13.20
CA SER A 96 -3.47 5.31 11.78
C SER A 96 -2.56 4.12 11.44
N HIS A 97 -2.92 3.37 10.40
CA HIS A 97 -2.05 2.29 9.89
C HIS A 97 -0.68 2.80 9.45
N PHE A 98 -0.60 4.05 8.97
CA PHE A 98 0.67 4.67 8.65
C PHE A 98 1.55 4.88 9.89
N GLU A 99 1.00 5.44 10.97
CA GLU A 99 1.74 5.62 12.23
C GLU A 99 2.13 4.28 12.85
N LEU A 100 1.23 3.30 12.83
CA LEU A 100 1.51 1.95 13.29
C LEU A 100 2.64 1.29 12.48
N TYR A 101 2.66 1.50 11.16
CA TYR A 101 3.77 1.06 10.31
C TYR A 101 5.09 1.72 10.68
N GLN A 102 5.10 3.04 10.96
CA GLN A 102 6.30 3.74 11.41
C GLN A 102 6.77 3.27 12.79
N GLN A 103 5.86 2.92 13.70
CA GLN A 103 6.22 2.32 14.99
C GLN A 103 6.88 0.94 14.78
N ALA A 104 6.33 0.11 13.89
CA ALA A 104 6.95 -1.16 13.51
C ALA A 104 8.33 -0.97 12.84
N MET A 105 8.50 0.08 12.03
CA MET A 105 9.81 0.45 11.46
C MET A 105 10.83 0.75 12.55
N LEU A 106 10.47 1.62 13.50
CA LEU A 106 11.36 2.01 14.60
C LEU A 106 11.71 0.82 15.51
N GLU A 107 10.75 -0.07 15.76
CA GLU A 107 10.92 -1.28 16.58
C GLU A 107 12.05 -2.18 16.05
N ILE A 108 12.16 -2.33 14.73
CA ILE A 108 13.22 -3.12 14.10
C ILE A 108 14.45 -2.29 13.71
N GLY A 109 14.48 -0.98 14.01
CA GLY A 109 15.61 -0.09 13.75
C GLY A 109 15.68 0.51 12.33
N ALA A 110 14.58 0.55 11.59
CA ALA A 110 14.51 1.19 10.28
C ALA A 110 14.39 2.73 10.39
N ASP A 111 14.88 3.45 9.39
CA ASP A 111 14.88 4.92 9.37
C ASP A 111 13.57 5.52 8.83
N ILE A 112 12.88 6.31 9.66
CA ILE A 112 11.66 7.05 9.26
C ILE A 112 11.93 8.52 8.92
N SER A 113 13.18 8.99 9.01
CA SER A 113 13.53 10.41 8.85
C SER A 113 13.14 10.95 7.47
N LYS A 114 13.41 10.17 6.41
CA LYS A 114 13.07 10.54 5.03
C LYS A 114 11.57 10.62 4.80
N SER A 115 10.79 9.64 5.28
CA SER A 115 9.33 9.67 5.15
C SER A 115 8.75 10.86 5.90
N ASN A 116 9.25 11.17 7.11
CA ASN A 116 8.79 12.31 7.89
C ASN A 116 9.13 13.65 7.22
N ALA A 117 10.36 13.79 6.70
CA ALA A 117 10.77 14.97 5.95
C ALA A 117 9.92 15.16 4.68
N PHE A 118 9.62 14.07 3.97
CA PHE A 118 8.73 14.11 2.82
C PHE A 118 7.30 14.55 3.19
N LEU A 119 6.72 14.06 4.30
CA LEU A 119 5.40 14.50 4.75
C LEU A 119 5.37 15.97 5.19
N GLU A 120 6.47 16.47 5.77
CA GLU A 120 6.60 17.90 6.06
C GLU A 120 6.61 18.72 4.76
N ASP A 121 7.32 18.26 3.73
CA ASP A 121 7.31 18.90 2.42
C ASP A 121 5.91 18.89 1.79
N VAL A 122 5.17 17.78 1.90
CA VAL A 122 3.77 17.68 1.45
C VAL A 122 2.90 18.69 2.19
N ARG A 123 3.04 18.80 3.51
CA ARG A 123 2.29 19.78 4.33
C ARG A 123 2.56 21.21 3.90
N MET A 124 3.82 21.54 3.62
CA MET A 124 4.25 22.91 3.32
C MET A 124 3.97 23.35 1.88
N GLN A 125 4.03 22.43 0.91
CA GLN A 125 4.05 22.78 -0.51
C GLN A 125 3.10 21.95 -1.39
N GLY A 126 2.41 20.98 -0.80
CA GLY A 126 1.58 20.01 -1.51
C GLY A 126 2.41 18.89 -2.15
N VAL A 127 1.73 17.78 -2.43
CA VAL A 127 2.36 16.54 -2.93
C VAL A 127 3.14 16.74 -4.23
N ASN A 128 2.62 17.56 -5.15
CA ASN A 128 3.25 17.79 -6.45
C ASN A 128 4.65 18.39 -6.33
N GLN A 129 4.87 19.31 -5.39
CA GLN A 129 6.19 19.91 -5.17
C GLN A 129 7.08 19.01 -4.31
N ALA A 130 6.51 18.37 -3.29
CA ALA A 130 7.25 17.47 -2.39
C ALA A 130 7.92 16.30 -3.14
N LEU A 131 7.26 15.77 -4.17
CA LEU A 131 7.81 14.69 -5.01
C LEU A 131 9.13 15.04 -5.72
N TYR A 132 9.51 16.31 -5.84
CA TYR A 132 10.74 16.75 -6.52
C TYR A 132 11.82 17.32 -5.59
N LYS A 133 11.59 17.37 -4.27
CA LYS A 133 12.53 17.96 -3.30
C LYS A 133 13.69 17.05 -2.86
N GLY A 134 13.64 15.76 -3.19
CA GLY A 134 14.73 14.81 -2.94
C GLY A 134 14.67 14.05 -1.61
N ASN A 135 13.68 14.32 -0.74
CA ASN A 135 13.49 13.57 0.51
C ASN A 135 12.83 12.18 0.29
N ILE A 136 12.19 11.97 -0.86
CA ILE A 136 11.63 10.69 -1.27
C ILE A 136 12.61 9.95 -2.20
N PRO A 137 12.91 8.65 -1.96
CA PRO A 137 13.68 7.85 -2.90
C PRO A 137 13.04 7.86 -4.30
N THR A 138 13.86 7.93 -5.35
CA THR A 138 13.39 7.98 -6.74
C THR A 138 12.39 6.87 -7.07
N ILE A 139 12.63 5.65 -6.59
CA ILE A 139 11.77 4.48 -6.84
C ILE A 139 10.38 4.66 -6.20
N CYS A 140 10.34 5.20 -4.98
CA CYS A 140 9.11 5.49 -4.25
C CYS A 140 8.36 6.66 -4.88
N ARG A 141 9.09 7.70 -5.32
CA ARG A 141 8.53 8.86 -6.01
C ARG A 141 7.77 8.45 -7.26
N ASP A 142 8.35 7.59 -8.08
CA ASP A 142 7.75 7.19 -9.35
C ASP A 142 6.47 6.38 -9.12
N PHE A 143 6.45 5.52 -8.10
CA PHE A 143 5.24 4.83 -7.65
C PHE A 143 4.16 5.79 -7.12
N THR A 144 4.51 6.67 -6.18
CA THR A 144 3.58 7.65 -5.59
C THR A 144 3.01 8.60 -6.64
N LYS A 145 3.79 8.97 -7.66
CA LYS A 145 3.31 9.76 -8.80
C LYS A 145 2.16 9.08 -9.54
N VAL A 146 2.21 7.76 -9.72
CA VAL A 146 1.11 7.02 -10.38
C VAL A 146 -0.17 7.14 -9.55
N THR A 147 -0.08 6.94 -8.22
CA THR A 147 -1.21 7.10 -7.29
C THR A 147 -1.85 8.49 -7.43
N PHE A 148 -1.05 9.55 -7.29
CA PHE A 148 -1.58 10.92 -7.32
C PHE A 148 -1.98 11.39 -8.73
N SER A 149 -1.41 10.83 -9.80
CA SER A 149 -1.88 11.10 -11.17
C SER A 149 -3.26 10.47 -11.41
N CYS A 150 -3.50 9.27 -10.88
CA CYS A 150 -4.82 8.63 -10.92
C CYS A 150 -5.87 9.46 -10.17
N ILE A 151 -5.53 9.94 -8.97
CA ILE A 151 -6.40 10.84 -8.19
C ILE A 151 -6.66 12.15 -8.95
N ALA A 152 -5.62 12.76 -9.53
CA ALA A 152 -5.73 14.03 -10.26
C ALA A 152 -6.53 13.93 -11.56
N ALA A 153 -6.66 12.74 -12.15
CA ALA A 153 -7.51 12.50 -13.32
C ALA A 153 -9.01 12.64 -13.01
N ASP A 154 -9.38 12.64 -11.72
CA ASP A 154 -10.73 12.86 -11.20
C ASP A 154 -11.80 11.93 -11.79
N LYS A 155 -11.44 10.63 -11.91
CA LYS A 155 -12.32 9.58 -12.40
C LYS A 155 -12.54 8.53 -11.31
N PRO A 156 -13.69 8.54 -10.60
CA PRO A 156 -13.90 7.66 -9.46
C PRO A 156 -13.76 6.16 -9.74
N HIS A 157 -14.19 5.70 -10.91
CA HIS A 157 -14.04 4.28 -11.29
C HIS A 157 -12.57 3.89 -11.50
N GLU A 158 -11.70 4.80 -11.95
CA GLU A 158 -10.25 4.54 -12.06
C GLU A 158 -9.60 4.48 -10.68
N VAL A 159 -9.90 5.43 -9.79
CA VAL A 159 -9.35 5.47 -8.41
C VAL A 159 -9.83 4.25 -7.61
N ALA A 160 -11.12 3.89 -7.72
CA ALA A 160 -11.64 2.68 -7.08
C ALA A 160 -11.01 1.41 -7.63
N ALA A 161 -10.67 1.35 -8.93
CA ALA A 161 -9.98 0.21 -9.50
C ALA A 161 -8.54 0.11 -8.99
N SER A 162 -7.82 1.23 -8.89
CA SER A 162 -6.49 1.30 -8.29
C SER A 162 -6.51 0.83 -6.84
N LEU A 163 -7.48 1.28 -6.03
CA LEU A 163 -7.66 0.86 -4.64
C LEU A 163 -7.95 -0.65 -4.53
N ALA A 164 -9.03 -1.10 -5.18
CA ALA A 164 -9.54 -2.46 -5.05
C ALA A 164 -8.59 -3.50 -5.63
N LEU A 165 -8.01 -3.25 -6.81
CA LEU A 165 -7.25 -4.29 -7.52
C LEU A 165 -5.73 -4.11 -7.39
N GLY A 166 -5.27 -2.90 -7.12
CA GLY A 166 -3.85 -2.57 -7.06
C GLY A 166 -3.26 -2.51 -5.67
N ARG A 167 -4.08 -2.48 -4.61
CA ARG A 167 -3.61 -2.25 -3.24
C ARG A 167 -4.19 -3.22 -2.22
N GLU A 168 -5.51 -3.24 -2.08
CA GLU A 168 -6.21 -3.94 -1.00
C GLU A 168 -5.88 -5.44 -0.95
N HIS A 169 -5.95 -6.11 -2.10
CA HIS A 169 -5.84 -7.58 -2.14
C HIS A 169 -4.41 -8.14 -2.09
N ILE A 170 -3.38 -7.29 -1.95
CA ILE A 170 -1.97 -7.69 -2.14
C ILE A 170 -1.21 -7.75 -0.82
N ILE A 171 -1.62 -6.92 0.14
CA ILE A 171 -0.89 -6.68 1.39
C ILE A 171 -0.77 -7.94 2.25
N PRO A 172 -1.82 -8.77 2.44
CA PRO A 172 -1.74 -9.91 3.36
C PRO A 172 -0.81 -11.02 2.88
N THR A 173 -0.78 -11.31 1.58
CA THR A 173 0.10 -12.35 1.00
C THR A 173 1.57 -11.94 1.05
N MET A 174 1.88 -10.69 0.69
CA MET A 174 3.23 -10.12 0.75
C MET A 174 3.85 -10.27 2.14
N PHE A 175 3.14 -9.84 3.18
CA PHE A 175 3.73 -9.82 4.51
C PHE A 175 3.82 -11.20 5.17
N ARG A 176 2.89 -12.11 4.87
CA ARG A 176 3.02 -13.53 5.27
C ARG A 176 4.29 -14.14 4.67
N ALA A 177 4.61 -13.84 3.41
CA ALA A 177 5.82 -14.32 2.77
C ALA A 177 7.09 -13.76 3.44
N ILE A 178 7.10 -12.46 3.77
CA ILE A 178 8.23 -11.78 4.43
C ILE A 178 8.47 -12.34 5.85
N LEU A 179 7.42 -12.49 6.67
CA LEU A 179 7.56 -13.01 8.05
C LEU A 179 8.19 -14.41 8.10
N ASN A 180 7.75 -15.29 7.19
CA ASN A 180 8.26 -16.66 7.13
C ASN A 180 9.75 -16.72 6.76
N ARG A 181 10.30 -15.67 6.13
CA ARG A 181 11.69 -15.63 5.64
C ARG A 181 12.64 -14.93 6.59
N THR A 182 12.24 -13.78 7.16
CA THR A 182 13.12 -13.01 8.05
C THR A 182 13.36 -13.71 9.39
N GLY A 183 12.43 -14.57 9.82
CA GLY A 183 12.50 -15.26 11.10
C GLY A 183 12.36 -14.34 12.32
N VAL A 184 11.92 -13.10 12.12
CA VAL A 184 11.65 -12.14 13.20
C VAL A 184 10.46 -12.65 14.01
N SER A 185 10.69 -13.04 15.26
CA SER A 185 9.62 -13.54 16.12
C SER A 185 8.70 -12.42 16.60
N GLU A 186 7.47 -12.77 16.98
CA GLU A 186 6.52 -11.83 17.59
C GLU A 186 7.08 -11.19 18.86
N SER A 187 7.91 -11.91 19.63
CA SER A 187 8.60 -11.35 20.79
C SER A 187 9.70 -10.34 20.45
N GLN A 188 10.25 -10.38 19.23
CA GLN A 188 11.26 -9.43 18.76
C GLN A 188 10.64 -8.19 18.13
N ALA A 189 9.51 -8.34 17.44
CA ALA A 189 8.82 -7.25 16.76
C ALA A 189 7.28 -7.32 16.95
N PRO A 190 6.78 -7.15 18.18
CA PRO A 190 5.35 -7.28 18.48
C PRO A 190 4.48 -6.28 17.71
N THR A 191 4.97 -5.05 17.49
CA THR A 191 4.25 -4.03 16.74
C THR A 191 4.15 -4.39 15.27
N PHE A 192 5.24 -4.89 14.69
CA PHE A 192 5.23 -5.38 13.32
C PHE A 192 4.26 -6.55 13.15
N HIS A 193 4.32 -7.56 14.01
CA HIS A 193 3.37 -8.68 13.97
C HIS A 193 1.92 -8.24 14.16
N TYR A 194 1.66 -7.29 15.07
CA TYR A 194 0.33 -6.72 15.25
C TYR A 194 -0.17 -6.04 13.98
N TYR A 195 0.63 -5.15 13.36
CA TYR A 195 0.31 -4.50 12.09
C TYR A 195 -0.07 -5.52 11.00
N LEU A 196 0.67 -6.63 10.92
CA LEU A 196 0.40 -7.69 9.96
C LEU A 196 -0.85 -8.49 10.26
N ASN A 197 -1.07 -8.81 11.53
CA ASN A 197 -2.28 -9.50 11.95
C ASN A 197 -3.52 -8.67 11.68
N ARG A 198 -3.46 -7.33 11.80
CA ARG A 198 -4.56 -6.46 11.34
C ARG A 198 -4.85 -6.70 9.86
N HIS A 199 -3.86 -6.68 8.97
CA HIS A 199 -4.09 -6.91 7.54
C HIS A 199 -4.54 -8.34 7.18
N VAL A 200 -4.21 -9.36 7.99
CA VAL A 200 -4.69 -10.73 7.77
C VAL A 200 -6.12 -10.92 8.28
N HIS A 201 -6.48 -10.31 9.41
CA HIS A 201 -7.81 -10.45 10.03
C HIS A 201 -8.85 -9.46 9.48
N MET A 202 -8.41 -8.41 8.81
CA MET A 202 -9.28 -7.46 8.12
C MET A 202 -9.76 -8.14 6.84
N ASP A 203 -11.00 -8.64 6.91
CA ASP A 203 -11.59 -9.71 6.12
C ASP A 203 -11.39 -9.54 4.59
N GLU A 204 -10.45 -10.28 3.99
CA GLU A 204 -10.41 -10.52 2.54
C GLU A 204 -11.77 -11.05 2.03
N GLU A 205 -12.52 -11.75 2.88
CA GLU A 205 -13.85 -12.31 2.59
C GLU A 205 -14.98 -11.26 2.55
N VAL A 206 -14.83 -10.12 3.21
CA VAL A 206 -15.84 -9.05 3.29
C VAL A 206 -15.45 -7.85 2.43
N HIS A 207 -14.22 -7.33 2.57
CA HIS A 207 -13.75 -6.18 1.79
C HIS A 207 -13.55 -6.53 0.31
N GLY A 208 -13.18 -7.78 0.00
CA GLY A 208 -13.02 -8.25 -1.37
C GLY A 208 -14.30 -8.08 -2.22
N PRO A 209 -15.43 -8.71 -1.85
CA PRO A 209 -16.69 -8.52 -2.57
C PRO A 209 -17.21 -7.07 -2.57
N LEU A 210 -17.03 -6.33 -1.47
CA LEU A 210 -17.51 -4.94 -1.35
C LEU A 210 -16.69 -3.97 -2.20
N SER A 211 -15.38 -4.16 -2.32
CA SER A 211 -14.52 -3.38 -3.21
C SER A 211 -14.89 -3.58 -4.69
N LEU A 212 -15.28 -4.80 -5.08
CA LEU A 212 -15.80 -5.07 -6.43
C LEU A 212 -17.21 -4.50 -6.66
N ARG A 213 -18.05 -4.49 -5.63
CA ARG A 213 -19.37 -3.85 -5.68
C ARG A 213 -19.24 -2.34 -5.84
N LEU A 214 -18.34 -1.70 -5.08
CA LEU A 214 -17.97 -0.29 -5.22
C LEU A 214 -17.52 0.00 -6.66
N LEU A 215 -16.56 -0.76 -7.17
CA LEU A 215 -15.99 -0.54 -8.50
C LEU A 215 -17.04 -0.72 -9.62
N ASN A 216 -17.77 -1.82 -9.63
CA ASN A 216 -18.82 -2.06 -10.62
C ASN A 216 -19.95 -1.03 -10.50
N GLY A 217 -20.28 -0.58 -9.28
CA GLY A 217 -21.23 0.50 -9.03
C GLY A 217 -20.82 1.83 -9.65
N LEU A 218 -19.54 2.22 -9.53
CA LEU A 218 -19.00 3.44 -10.14
C LEU A 218 -18.90 3.35 -11.68
N CYS A 219 -18.71 2.14 -12.21
CA CYS A 219 -18.78 1.86 -13.64
C CYS A 219 -20.23 1.92 -14.18
N ASN A 220 -21.20 1.51 -13.37
CA ASN A 220 -22.64 1.51 -13.69
C ASN A 220 -22.97 0.88 -15.06
N GLY A 221 -22.30 -0.23 -15.40
CA GLY A 221 -22.46 -0.94 -16.68
C GLY A 221 -21.97 -0.18 -17.92
N ASN A 222 -21.33 0.98 -17.77
CA ASN A 222 -20.74 1.72 -18.89
C ASN A 222 -19.44 1.05 -19.35
N SER A 223 -19.41 0.60 -20.60
CA SER A 223 -18.27 -0.14 -21.16
C SER A 223 -16.97 0.67 -21.16
N VAL A 224 -17.03 1.98 -21.42
CA VAL A 224 -15.85 2.86 -21.43
C VAL A 224 -15.26 2.95 -20.02
N LYS A 225 -16.10 3.17 -19.00
CA LYS A 225 -15.65 3.22 -17.61
C LYS A 225 -15.04 1.89 -17.15
N ILE A 226 -15.58 0.77 -17.62
CA ILE A 226 -15.04 -0.55 -17.31
C ILE A 226 -13.65 -0.72 -17.94
N ASP A 227 -13.48 -0.31 -19.20
CA ASP A 227 -12.19 -0.35 -19.88
C ASP A 227 -11.15 0.53 -19.17
N GLU A 228 -11.54 1.76 -18.84
CA GLU A 228 -10.71 2.70 -18.07
C GLU A 228 -10.32 2.13 -16.70
N ALA A 229 -11.27 1.54 -15.97
CA ALA A 229 -11.01 0.90 -14.68
C ALA A 229 -10.03 -0.27 -14.79
N ILE A 230 -10.16 -1.12 -15.82
CA ILE A 230 -9.22 -2.22 -16.06
C ILE A 230 -7.81 -1.68 -16.34
N ILE A 231 -7.69 -0.64 -17.17
CA ILE A 231 -6.41 0.00 -17.48
C ILE A 231 -5.80 0.64 -16.22
N ALA A 232 -6.60 1.33 -15.41
CA ALA A 232 -6.14 1.93 -14.16
C ALA A 232 -5.62 0.88 -13.16
N ALA A 233 -6.34 -0.25 -13.02
CA ALA A 233 -5.89 -1.38 -12.20
C ALA A 233 -4.57 -1.98 -12.70
N GLN A 234 -4.44 -2.21 -14.02
CA GLN A 234 -3.20 -2.71 -14.61
C GLN A 234 -2.04 -1.75 -14.37
N THR A 235 -2.26 -0.44 -14.56
CA THR A 235 -1.26 0.61 -14.33
C THR A 235 -0.80 0.62 -12.87
N ALA A 236 -1.73 0.51 -11.92
CA ALA A 236 -1.40 0.46 -10.49
C ALA A 236 -0.56 -0.78 -10.11
N VAL A 237 -0.89 -1.94 -10.68
CA VAL A 237 -0.13 -3.19 -10.47
C VAL A 237 1.24 -3.13 -11.11
N GLU A 238 1.34 -2.63 -12.33
CA GLU A 238 2.63 -2.45 -13.00
C GLU A 238 3.54 -1.48 -12.23
N ALA A 239 2.98 -0.40 -11.69
CA ALA A 239 3.73 0.50 -10.81
C ALA A 239 4.23 -0.22 -9.55
N ARG A 240 3.41 -1.09 -8.95
CA ARG A 240 3.80 -1.89 -7.77
C ARG A 240 4.91 -2.88 -8.09
N VAL A 241 4.77 -3.63 -9.18
CA VAL A 241 5.80 -4.56 -9.67
C VAL A 241 7.10 -3.79 -9.90
N LYS A 242 7.04 -2.65 -10.58
CA LYS A 242 8.23 -1.82 -10.82
C LYS A 242 8.88 -1.35 -9.52
N LEU A 243 8.09 -0.91 -8.53
CA LEU A 243 8.62 -0.52 -7.22
C LEU A 243 9.39 -1.67 -6.57
N TRP A 244 8.86 -2.89 -6.64
CA TRP A 244 9.50 -4.06 -6.07
C TRP A 244 10.69 -4.56 -6.87
N ASP A 245 10.65 -4.49 -8.20
CA ASP A 245 11.81 -4.79 -9.06
C ASP A 245 12.98 -3.86 -8.73
N ASP A 246 12.73 -2.56 -8.63
CA ASP A 246 13.77 -1.60 -8.31
C ASP A 246 14.29 -1.80 -6.87
N LEU A 247 13.40 -2.07 -5.91
CA LEU A 247 13.77 -2.34 -4.52
C LEU A 247 14.57 -3.64 -4.36
N LEU A 248 14.24 -4.67 -5.15
CA LEU A 248 15.00 -5.93 -5.19
C LEU A 248 16.46 -5.67 -5.60
N LEU A 249 16.68 -4.78 -6.57
CA LEU A 249 18.03 -4.37 -6.96
C LEU A 249 18.76 -3.64 -5.81
N VAL A 250 18.07 -2.79 -5.06
CA VAL A 250 18.64 -2.09 -3.89
C VAL A 250 19.09 -3.08 -2.81
N ILE A 251 18.20 -4.01 -2.42
CA ILE A 251 18.50 -5.03 -1.41
C ILE A 251 19.69 -5.90 -1.85
N ASN A 252 19.65 -6.41 -3.09
CA ASN A 252 20.73 -7.24 -3.61
C ASN A 252 22.07 -6.50 -3.69
N HIS A 253 22.05 -5.20 -4.03
CA HIS A 253 23.26 -4.40 -4.04
C HIS A 253 23.85 -4.20 -2.64
N GLN A 254 23.00 -3.96 -1.63
CA GLN A 254 23.45 -3.87 -0.22
C GLN A 254 24.08 -5.19 0.25
N LYS A 255 23.48 -6.33 -0.09
CA LYS A 255 24.04 -7.66 0.20
C LYS A 255 25.43 -7.84 -0.44
N GLN A 256 25.58 -7.52 -1.72
CA GLN A 256 26.86 -7.63 -2.43
C GLN A 256 27.96 -6.75 -1.82
N GLN A 257 27.63 -5.51 -1.44
CA GLN A 257 28.58 -4.61 -0.78
C GLN A 257 29.05 -5.18 0.57
N LYS A 258 28.13 -5.76 1.36
CA LYS A 258 28.44 -6.38 2.66
C LYS A 258 29.39 -7.57 2.51
N THR A 259 29.13 -8.46 1.55
CA THR A 259 30.01 -9.60 1.24
C THR A 259 31.39 -9.14 0.79
N ALA A 260 31.47 -8.12 -0.08
CA ALA A 260 32.76 -7.59 -0.52
C ALA A 260 33.58 -6.98 0.65
N LEU A 261 32.92 -6.31 1.58
CA LEU A 261 33.56 -5.75 2.78
C LEU A 261 34.01 -6.83 3.78
N SER A 262 33.23 -7.91 3.96
CA SER A 262 33.64 -9.03 4.82
C SER A 262 34.85 -9.76 4.25
N ASP A 263 34.86 -10.00 2.93
CA ASP A 263 35.98 -10.65 2.24
C ASP A 263 37.26 -9.81 2.28
N LEU A 264 37.13 -8.48 2.26
CA LEU A 264 38.26 -7.58 2.41
C LEU A 264 38.85 -7.62 3.83
N HIS A 265 38.00 -7.63 4.88
CA HIS A 265 38.46 -7.74 6.26
C HIS A 265 39.17 -9.08 6.53
N LEU A 266 38.67 -10.18 5.97
CA LEU A 266 39.31 -11.51 6.07
C LEU A 266 40.67 -11.60 5.35
N LYS A 267 40.94 -10.73 4.37
CA LYS A 267 42.23 -10.68 3.65
C LYS A 267 43.28 -9.80 4.35
N ILE A 268 42.86 -8.94 5.28
CA ILE A 268 43.74 -7.99 5.99
C ILE A 268 44.03 -8.45 7.43
N ALA A 269 43.23 -9.38 7.98
CA ALA A 269 43.45 -10.07 9.25
C ALA A 269 44.36 -11.29 9.08
#